data_AF-A0A9D7TTJ8-F1
#
_entry.id   AF-A0A9D7TTJ8-F1
#
_cell.length_a   1.000
_cell.length_b   1.000
_cell.length_c   1.000
_cell.angle_alpha   90.00
_cell.angle_beta   90.00
_cell.angle_gamma   90.00
#
_symmetry.space_group_name_H-M   'P 1'
#
loop_
_entity.id
_entity.type
_entity.pdbx_description
1 polymer ?
#
loop_
_entity_poly.entity_id
_entity_poly.type
_entity_poly.pdbx_seq_one_letter_code
_entity_poly.pdbx_strand_id
1 'polypeptide(L)'
;MTAKNAAIRRYILLSVIVFLSNNYAGLAQLTANFSATPLSGCSPLIVSFTDQSTGSPTQWHWDLGNSTISTVQNPSTTYFTLALTQ
;
A
#
# COMPACT_ATOMS: atom_id res chain seq x y z
N MET A 1 -46.53 28.38 8.39
CA MET A 1 -45.32 27.86 9.09
C MET A 1 -44.62 26.73 8.31
N THR A 2 -44.92 26.54 7.03
CA THR A 2 -44.53 25.34 6.25
C THR A 2 -43.28 25.55 5.38
N ALA A 3 -43.06 26.76 4.87
CA ALA A 3 -41.94 27.05 3.96
C ALA A 3 -40.56 27.10 4.66
N LYS A 4 -40.48 27.67 5.87
CA LYS A 4 -39.22 27.77 6.63
C LYS A 4 -38.70 26.38 7.06
N ASN A 5 -39.61 25.48 7.46
CA ASN A 5 -39.25 24.12 7.89
C ASN A 5 -38.81 23.24 6.71
N ALA A 6 -39.38 23.46 5.52
CA ALA A 6 -38.94 22.81 4.29
C ALA A 6 -37.52 23.26 3.87
N ALA A 7 -37.22 24.56 4.01
CA ALA A 7 -35.89 25.11 3.72
C ALA A 7 -34.81 24.57 4.67
N ILE A 8 -35.12 24.49 5.98
CA ILE A 8 -34.19 23.93 6.99
C ILE A 8 -33.95 22.44 6.73
N ARG A 9 -34.99 21.65 6.45
CA ARG A 9 -34.84 20.22 6.10
C ARG A 9 -34.02 20.01 4.84
N ARG A 10 -34.19 20.86 3.82
CA ARG A 10 -33.39 20.82 2.59
C ARG A 10 -31.93 21.18 2.87
N TYR A 11 -31.67 22.16 3.73
CA TYR A 11 -30.31 22.52 4.12
C TYR A 11 -29.60 21.40 4.87
N ILE A 12 -30.30 20.74 5.80
CA ILE A 12 -29.78 19.58 6.55
C ILE A 12 -29.49 18.41 5.61
N LEU A 13 -30.38 18.09 4.67
CA LEU A 13 -30.16 17.03 3.68
C LEU A 13 -28.96 17.34 2.78
N LEU A 14 -28.84 18.58 2.29
CA LEU A 14 -27.70 19.00 1.47
C LEU A 14 -26.39 18.99 2.27
N SER A 15 -26.38 19.44 3.52
CA SER A 15 -25.18 19.41 4.35
C SER A 15 -24.76 17.99 4.72
N VAL A 16 -25.69 17.07 4.99
CA VAL A 16 -25.38 15.65 5.24
C VAL A 16 -24.81 14.99 3.99
N ILE A 17 -25.38 15.25 2.81
CA ILE A 17 -24.84 14.74 1.53
C ILE A 17 -23.42 15.27 1.30
N VAL A 18 -23.18 16.56 1.54
CA VAL A 18 -21.84 17.18 1.41
C VAL A 18 -20.84 16.59 2.42
N PHE A 19 -21.25 16.40 3.68
CA PHE A 19 -20.41 15.82 4.73
C PHE A 19 -20.05 14.36 4.45
N LEU A 20 -21.02 13.57 3.96
CA LEU A 20 -20.79 12.20 3.51
C LEU A 20 -19.85 12.18 2.29
N SER A 21 -20.06 13.05 1.29
CA SER A 21 -19.20 13.14 0.09
C SER A 21 -17.75 13.53 0.38
N ASN A 22 -17.50 14.44 1.34
CA ASN A 22 -16.15 14.78 1.78
C ASN A 22 -15.48 13.66 2.57
N ASN A 23 -16.24 12.70 3.11
CA ASN A 23 -15.71 11.50 3.74
C ASN A 23 -15.49 10.34 2.74
N TYR A 24 -15.91 10.48 1.48
CA TYR A 24 -15.67 9.51 0.40
C TYR A 24 -14.49 9.88 -0.51
N ALA A 25 -13.85 11.03 -0.31
CA ALA A 25 -12.66 11.44 -1.04
C ALA A 25 -11.41 10.73 -0.49
N GLY A 26 -11.30 9.43 -0.75
CA GLY A 26 -10.18 8.64 -0.24
C GLY A 26 -10.24 7.13 -0.47
N LEU A 27 -10.86 6.64 -1.54
CA LEU A 27 -10.42 5.35 -2.10
C LEU A 27 -9.03 5.60 -2.72
N ALA A 28 -8.03 5.77 -1.87
CA ALA A 28 -6.66 6.03 -2.30
C ALA A 28 -6.23 4.86 -3.20
N GLN A 29 -6.07 5.15 -4.50
CA GLN A 29 -5.64 4.17 -5.49
C GLN A 29 -4.41 3.42 -4.96
N LEU A 30 -4.53 2.10 -4.78
CA LEU A 30 -3.43 1.27 -4.34
C LEU A 30 -2.29 1.41 -5.34
N THR A 31 -1.14 1.88 -4.87
CA THR A 31 0.06 2.04 -5.68
C THR A 31 1.18 1.27 -5.01
N ALA A 32 1.68 0.23 -5.67
CA ALA A 32 2.77 -0.60 -5.17
C ALA A 32 4.10 0.15 -5.33
N ASN A 33 4.90 0.17 -4.27
CA ASN A 33 6.26 0.73 -4.30
C ASN A 33 7.13 0.05 -3.24
N PHE A 34 8.45 0.01 -3.45
CA PHE A 34 9.37 -0.62 -2.52
C PHE A 34 10.81 -0.09 -2.61
N SER A 35 11.60 -0.37 -1.57
CA SER A 35 13.05 -0.24 -1.58
C SER A 35 13.72 -1.52 -1.09
N ALA A 36 14.97 -1.76 -1.51
CA ALA A 36 15.77 -2.90 -1.07
C ALA A 36 17.17 -2.44 -0.64
N THR A 37 17.68 -2.97 0.48
CA THR A 37 18.99 -2.61 1.02
C THR A 37 19.67 -3.79 1.71
N PRO A 38 20.98 -4.01 1.51
CA PRO A 38 21.85 -3.41 0.49
C PRO A 38 21.60 -3.96 -0.92
N LEU A 39 21.98 -3.23 -1.98
CA LEU A 39 21.86 -3.68 -3.38
C LEU A 39 23.09 -4.44 -3.89
N SER A 40 24.19 -4.42 -3.12
CA SER A 40 25.46 -5.05 -3.48
C SER A 40 26.27 -5.39 -2.24
N GLY A 41 27.10 -6.42 -2.31
CA GLY A 41 28.01 -6.82 -1.25
C GLY A 41 28.60 -8.21 -1.49
N CYS A 42 29.31 -8.74 -0.50
CA CYS A 42 29.86 -10.09 -0.55
C CYS A 42 28.78 -11.15 -0.29
N SER A 43 28.94 -12.33 -0.88
CA SER A 43 28.11 -13.50 -0.57
C SER A 43 28.48 -14.10 0.80
N PRO A 44 27.51 -14.54 1.62
CA PRO A 44 26.07 -14.39 1.42
C PRO A 44 25.60 -12.95 1.67
N LEU A 45 24.79 -12.41 0.75
CA LEU A 45 24.23 -11.07 0.85
C LEU A 45 22.80 -11.14 1.39
N ILE A 46 22.60 -10.64 2.61
CA ILE A 46 21.26 -10.50 3.21
C ILE A 46 20.68 -9.18 2.73
N VAL A 47 19.56 -9.23 2.02
CA VAL A 47 18.84 -8.06 1.50
C VAL A 47 17.49 -7.95 2.20
N SER A 48 17.23 -6.76 2.76
CA SER A 48 15.95 -6.40 3.36
C SER A 48 15.13 -5.56 2.39
N PHE A 49 13.85 -5.90 2.25
CA PHE A 49 12.88 -5.17 1.44
C PHE A 49 11.97 -4.35 2.35
N THR A 50 11.63 -3.15 1.92
CA THR A 50 10.72 -2.26 2.63
C THR A 50 9.59 -1.87 1.70
N ASP A 51 8.37 -2.13 2.14
CA ASP A 51 7.14 -1.67 1.48
C ASP A 51 7.00 -0.16 1.59
N GLN A 52 6.76 0.48 0.45
CA GLN A 52 6.47 1.92 0.35
C GLN A 52 5.12 2.15 -0.36
N SER A 53 4.28 1.11 -0.41
CA SER A 53 3.00 1.17 -1.11
C SER A 53 2.04 2.16 -0.44
N THR A 54 1.29 2.89 -1.26
CA THR A 54 0.26 3.83 -0.80
C THR A 54 -1.13 3.28 -1.08
N GLY A 55 -2.16 3.75 -0.36
CA GLY A 55 -3.54 3.31 -0.59
C GLY A 55 -3.98 2.10 0.25
N SER A 56 -3.40 1.95 1.45
CA SER A 56 -3.79 0.95 2.45
C SER A 56 -3.75 -0.51 1.94
N PRO A 57 -2.57 -1.00 1.52
CA PRO A 57 -2.38 -2.41 1.18
C PRO A 57 -2.80 -3.32 2.35
N THR A 58 -3.51 -4.40 2.04
CA THR A 58 -3.90 -5.44 3.03
C THR A 58 -3.16 -6.76 2.82
N GLN A 59 -2.47 -6.91 1.69
CA GLN A 59 -1.76 -8.12 1.29
C GLN A 59 -0.52 -7.73 0.49
N TRP A 60 0.52 -8.54 0.59
CA TRP A 60 1.77 -8.40 -0.18
C TRP A 60 2.07 -9.69 -0.93
N HIS A 61 2.69 -9.55 -2.09
CA HIS A 61 3.20 -10.66 -2.87
C HIS A 61 4.54 -10.22 -3.48
N TRP A 62 5.62 -10.73 -2.90
CA TRP A 62 6.98 -10.45 -3.35
C TRP A 62 7.49 -11.62 -4.17
N ASP A 63 7.91 -11.35 -5.40
CA ASP A 63 8.82 -12.23 -6.15
C ASP A 63 10.24 -11.71 -5.95
N LEU A 64 11.07 -12.47 -5.25
CA LEU A 64 12.42 -12.08 -4.87
C LEU A 64 13.47 -12.45 -5.93
N GLY A 65 13.06 -13.02 -7.07
CA GLY A 65 13.95 -13.34 -8.20
C GLY A 65 14.90 -14.52 -7.95
N ASN A 66 14.80 -15.19 -6.81
CA ASN A 66 15.52 -16.42 -6.46
C ASN A 66 14.56 -17.62 -6.29
N SER A 67 13.42 -17.57 -6.99
CA SER A 67 12.30 -18.53 -6.86
C SER A 67 11.65 -18.55 -5.46
N THR A 68 11.97 -17.59 -4.59
CA THR A 68 11.30 -17.43 -3.29
C THR A 68 10.19 -16.38 -3.41
N ILE A 69 9.01 -16.75 -2.93
CA ILE A 69 7.86 -15.84 -2.79
C ILE A 69 7.69 -15.48 -1.32
N SER A 70 7.35 -14.24 -1.02
CA SER A 70 6.97 -13.82 0.34
C SER A 70 5.66 -13.05 0.36
N THR A 71 4.86 -13.25 1.41
CA THR A 71 3.62 -12.53 1.67
C THR A 71 3.75 -11.56 2.85
N VAL A 72 4.94 -11.45 3.44
CA VAL A 72 5.25 -10.52 4.53
C VAL A 72 5.41 -9.11 3.95
N GLN A 73 4.96 -8.08 4.67
CA GLN A 73 5.08 -6.68 4.22
C GLN A 73 6.54 -6.27 3.94
N ASN A 74 7.45 -6.58 4.86
CA ASN A 74 8.87 -6.23 4.76
C ASN A 74 9.73 -7.51 4.87
N PRO A 75 9.89 -8.30 3.79
CA PRO A 75 10.66 -9.53 3.85
C PRO A 75 12.17 -9.26 3.84
N SER A 76 12.94 -10.25 4.25
CA SER A 76 14.40 -10.31 4.07
C SER A 76 14.77 -11.63 3.42
N THR A 77 15.75 -11.63 2.52
CA THR A 77 16.22 -12.85 1.85
C THR A 77 17.73 -12.85 1.68
N THR A 78 18.30 -14.03 1.58
CA THR A 78 19.74 -14.22 1.45
C THR A 78 20.07 -14.66 0.03
N TYR A 79 20.89 -13.88 -0.65
CA TYR A 79 21.43 -14.21 -1.96
C TYR A 79 22.83 -14.79 -1.82
N PHE A 80 23.05 -15.93 -2.46
CA PHE A 80 24.36 -16.55 -2.58
C PHE A 80 24.88 -16.29 -3.99
N THR A 81 26.17 -15.97 -4.12
CA THR A 81 26.83 -16.06 -5.42
C THR A 81 26.78 -17.50 -5.86
N LEU A 82 26.25 -17.75 -7.07
CA LEU A 82 26.35 -19.07 -7.68
C LEU A 82 27.84 -19.42 -7.77
N ALA A 83 28.26 -20.44 -7.02
CA ALA A 83 29.51 -21.09 -7.34
C ALA A 83 29.27 -21.77 -8.69
N LEU A 84 29.85 -21.26 -9.76
CA LEU A 84 29.95 -22.01 -11.01
C LEU A 84 30.79 -23.25 -10.67
N THR A 85 30.14 -24.35 -10.31
CA THR A 85 30.75 -25.67 -10.36
C THR A 85 30.94 -25.98 -11.84
N GLN A 86 32.12 -25.67 -12.36
CA GLN A 86 32.64 -26.23 -13.60
C GLN A 86 33.12 -27.65 -13.35
#